data_AF-A0A3A8EDK3-F1
#
_entry.id   AF-A0A3A8EDK3-F1
#
_cell.length_a   1.000
_cell.length_b   1.000
_cell.length_c   1.000
_cell.angle_alpha   90.00
_cell.angle_beta   90.00
_cell.angle_gamma   90.00
#
_symmetry.space_group_name_H-M   'P 1'
#
loop_
_entity.id
_entity.type
_entity.pdbx_description
1 polymer ?
#
loop_
_entity_poly.entity_id
_entity_poly.type
_entity_poly.pdbx_seq_one_letter_code
_entity_poly.pdbx_strand_id
1 'polypeptide(L)'
;MLLHVNQIHHFSKISKILLQVGLLILFWWIGSIIQNQFDLPISAAVIGLFIVLIGLMTGIFKLTWIKTGSDFILSELVLFFIPCFIGLMKYKTLFMTEGWQLILAVVLGTICVMVMTAYSVHLGFKIENKFKQYRSKSAHHHTNSTKHFINGEK
;
A
#
# COMPACT_ATOMS: atom_id res chain seq x y z
N MET A 1 34.21 28.98 6.91
CA MET A 1 33.41 29.09 5.67
C MET A 1 32.71 27.79 5.26
N LEU A 2 33.24 26.60 5.57
CA LEU A 2 32.63 25.30 5.19
C LEU A 2 31.48 24.79 6.08
N LEU A 3 31.23 25.38 7.26
CA LEU A 3 30.11 24.99 8.15
C LEU A 3 28.77 25.67 7.82
N HIS A 4 28.78 26.75 7.02
CA HIS A 4 27.56 27.52 6.71
C HIS A 4 26.77 26.95 5.53
N VAL A 5 27.44 26.24 4.61
CA VAL A 5 26.80 25.66 3.40
C VAL A 5 25.97 24.41 3.74
N ASN A 6 26.36 23.65 4.77
CA ASN A 6 25.68 22.40 5.13
C ASN A 6 24.29 22.60 5.80
N GLN A 7 24.08 23.75 6.46
CA GLN A 7 22.80 24.10 7.08
C GLN A 7 21.70 24.44 6.06
N ILE A 8 22.08 25.05 4.92
CA ILE A 8 21.16 25.48 3.86
C ILE A 8 20.50 24.27 3.16
N HIS A 9 21.22 23.15 3.05
CA HIS A 9 20.69 21.93 2.44
C HIS A 9 19.68 21.18 3.34
N HIS A 10 19.79 21.29 4.67
CA HIS A 10 18.88 20.60 5.60
C HIS A 10 17.51 21.27 5.68
N PHE A 11 17.48 22.61 5.62
CA PHE A 11 16.24 23.39 5.68
C PHE A 11 15.34 23.15 4.44
N SER A 12 15.94 23.02 3.25
CA SER A 12 15.20 22.68 2.02
C SER A 12 14.63 21.25 2.05
N LYS A 13 15.29 20.31 2.74
CA LYS A 13 14.77 18.95 2.93
C LYS A 13 13.58 18.93 3.90
N ILE A 14 13.67 19.65 5.02
CA ILE A 14 12.56 19.76 5.98
C ILE A 14 11.34 20.41 5.35
N SER A 15 11.52 21.50 4.58
CA SER A 15 10.42 22.14 3.84
C SER A 15 9.78 21.19 2.83
N LYS A 16 10.57 20.36 2.14
CA LYS A 16 10.05 19.29 1.27
C LYS A 16 9.28 18.25 2.08
N ILE A 17 9.82 17.73 3.18
CA ILE A 17 9.12 16.74 4.03
C ILE A 17 7.80 17.29 4.54
N LEU A 18 7.78 18.54 5.01
CA LEU A 18 6.56 19.19 5.49
C LEU A 18 5.53 19.34 4.38
N LEU A 19 5.96 19.68 3.17
CA LEU A 19 5.09 19.74 1.99
C LEU A 19 4.58 18.34 1.60
N GLN A 20 5.40 17.30 1.69
CA GLN A 20 4.99 15.91 1.43
C GLN A 20 3.97 15.40 2.45
N VAL A 21 4.19 15.70 3.74
CA VAL A 21 3.24 15.39 4.82
C VAL A 21 1.95 16.18 4.65
N GLY A 22 2.03 17.48 4.33
CA GLY A 22 0.88 18.30 3.99
C GLY A 22 0.07 17.74 2.82
N LEU A 23 0.75 17.14 1.85
CA LEU A 23 0.12 16.51 0.70
C LEU A 23 -0.58 15.18 1.08
N LEU A 24 0.01 14.38 1.98
CA LEU A 24 -0.66 13.20 2.57
C LEU A 24 -1.92 13.59 3.36
N ILE A 25 -1.85 14.69 4.12
CA ILE A 25 -2.99 15.24 4.86
C ILE A 25 -4.08 15.73 3.91
N LEU A 26 -3.72 16.38 2.80
CA LEU A 26 -4.66 16.81 1.78
C LEU A 26 -5.42 15.62 1.17
N PHE A 27 -4.73 14.52 0.86
CA PHE A 27 -5.36 13.30 0.37
C PHE A 27 -6.27 12.65 1.41
N TRP A 28 -5.86 12.64 2.68
CA TRP A 28 -6.72 12.18 3.77
C TRP A 28 -7.97 13.05 3.91
N TRP A 29 -7.85 14.37 3.77
CA TRP A 29 -8.98 15.30 3.82
C TRP A 29 -9.95 15.07 2.66
N ILE A 30 -9.43 14.91 1.43
CA ILE A 30 -10.25 14.54 0.27
C ILE A 30 -10.97 13.20 0.51
N GLY A 31 -10.24 12.21 1.05
CA GLY A 31 -10.82 10.92 1.44
C GLY A 31 -11.92 11.06 2.50
N SER A 32 -11.76 11.95 3.47
CA SER A 32 -12.75 12.25 4.50
C SER A 32 -13.99 12.94 3.93
N ILE A 33 -13.84 13.86 2.98
CA ILE A 33 -14.98 14.50 2.30
C ILE A 33 -15.76 13.45 1.51
N ILE A 34 -15.07 12.57 0.78
CA ILE A 34 -15.68 11.49 0.03
C ILE A 34 -16.40 10.52 0.97
N GLN A 35 -15.76 10.14 2.08
CA GLN A 35 -16.37 9.27 3.10
C GLN A 35 -17.70 9.87 3.60
N ASN A 36 -17.70 11.15 3.94
CA ASN A 36 -18.86 11.84 4.49
C ASN A 36 -19.99 12.01 3.46
N GLN A 37 -19.66 12.15 2.17
CA GLN A 37 -20.64 12.25 1.10
C GLN A 37 -21.27 10.90 0.73
N PHE A 38 -20.59 9.78 1.02
CA PHE A 38 -21.02 8.44 0.63
C PHE A 38 -21.54 7.60 1.80
N ASP A 39 -21.54 8.11 3.05
CA ASP A 39 -21.89 7.39 4.28
C ASP A 39 -21.29 5.98 4.35
N LEU A 40 -20.06 5.83 3.82
CA LEU A 40 -19.44 4.54 3.65
C LEU A 40 -18.80 4.10 4.99
N PRO A 41 -18.99 2.84 5.44
CA PRO A 41 -18.40 2.31 6.68
C PRO A 41 -16.88 2.10 6.59
N ILE A 42 -16.22 2.70 5.59
CA ILE A 42 -14.80 2.58 5.31
C ILE A 42 -14.08 3.82 5.85
N SER A 43 -12.99 3.61 6.62
CA SER A 43 -12.17 4.71 7.14
C SER A 43 -11.62 5.61 6.03
N ALA A 44 -11.64 6.93 6.23
CA ALA A 44 -10.98 7.92 5.37
C ALA A 44 -9.53 7.55 5.02
N ALA A 45 -8.79 6.88 5.92
CA ALA A 45 -7.42 6.44 5.65
C ALA A 45 -7.32 5.42 4.50
N VAL A 46 -8.26 4.48 4.44
CA VAL A 46 -8.32 3.48 3.36
C VAL A 46 -8.71 4.14 2.03
N ILE A 47 -9.65 5.08 2.06
CA ILE A 47 -10.03 5.85 0.88
C ILE A 47 -8.85 6.70 0.37
N GLY A 48 -8.13 7.36 1.28
CA GLY A 48 -6.91 8.11 0.98
C GLY A 48 -5.83 7.22 0.34
N LEU A 49 -5.65 5.99 0.83
CA LEU A 49 -4.74 5.01 0.22
C LEU A 49 -5.14 4.69 -1.23
N PHE A 50 -6.41 4.45 -1.51
CA PHE A 50 -6.89 4.21 -2.88
C PHE A 50 -6.67 5.42 -3.80
N ILE A 51 -6.90 6.63 -3.30
CA ILE A 51 -6.68 7.87 -4.05
C ILE A 51 -5.20 8.05 -4.40
N VAL A 52 -4.29 7.81 -3.46
CA VAL A 52 -2.85 7.87 -3.70
C VAL A 52 -2.43 6.77 -4.67
N LEU A 53 -2.99 5.56 -4.54
CA LEU A 53 -2.73 4.44 -5.43
C LEU A 53 -3.15 4.76 -6.88
N ILE A 54 -4.34 5.33 -7.08
CA ILE A 54 -4.83 5.76 -8.40
C ILE A 54 -3.94 6.89 -8.95
N GLY A 55 -3.56 7.86 -8.12
CA GLY A 55 -2.63 8.92 -8.51
C GLY A 55 -1.25 8.39 -8.94
N LEU A 56 -0.78 7.32 -8.28
CA LEU A 56 0.45 6.63 -8.63
C LEU A 56 0.32 5.84 -9.94
N MET A 57 -0.82 5.18 -10.17
CA MET A 57 -1.10 4.47 -11.43
C MET A 57 -1.16 5.41 -12.64
N THR A 58 -1.70 6.62 -12.47
CA THR A 58 -1.77 7.63 -13.54
C THR A 58 -0.39 8.24 -13.86
N GLY A 59 0.66 7.91 -13.11
CA GLY A 59 2.04 8.37 -13.36
C GLY A 59 2.29 9.86 -13.06
N ILE A 60 1.25 10.58 -12.61
CA ILE A 60 1.32 11.99 -12.21
C ILE A 60 2.15 12.14 -10.93
N PHE A 61 2.13 11.12 -10.06
CA PHE A 61 2.82 11.11 -8.78
C PHE A 61 4.13 10.31 -8.82
N LYS A 62 5.26 10.99 -8.58
CA LYS A 62 6.56 10.32 -8.46
C LYS A 62 6.71 9.82 -7.03
N LEU A 63 6.79 8.50 -6.83
CA LEU A 63 6.89 7.83 -5.52
C LEU A 63 7.97 8.41 -4.60
N THR A 64 9.03 8.96 -5.20
CA THR A 64 10.14 9.64 -4.51
C THR A 64 9.69 10.84 -3.68
N TRP A 65 8.54 11.45 -4.01
CA TRP A 65 7.97 12.57 -3.25
C TRP A 65 7.10 12.13 -2.07
N ILE A 66 6.70 10.87 -1.91
CA ILE A 66 5.99 10.46 -0.68
C ILE A 66 6.95 9.75 0.29
N LYS A 67 7.94 9.04 -0.26
CA LYS A 67 8.81 8.14 0.50
C LYS A 67 9.49 8.80 1.71
N THR A 68 10.09 9.98 1.53
CA THR A 68 10.80 10.67 2.62
C THR A 68 9.85 11.15 3.72
N GLY A 69 8.67 11.66 3.38
CA GLY A 69 7.65 12.08 4.36
C GLY A 69 7.04 10.90 5.11
N SER A 70 6.78 9.79 4.43
CA SER A 70 6.26 8.56 5.05
C SER A 70 7.25 7.93 6.02
N ASP A 71 8.54 7.84 5.66
CA ASP A 71 9.57 7.27 6.56
C ASP A 71 9.70 8.08 7.87
N PHE A 72 9.53 9.41 7.78
CA PHE A 72 9.49 10.29 8.94
C PHE A 72 8.25 10.05 9.82
N ILE A 73 7.05 10.06 9.23
CA ILE A 73 5.81 9.74 9.98
C ILE A 73 5.86 8.34 10.59
N LEU A 74 6.42 7.36 9.87
CA LEU A 74 6.52 5.99 10.37
C LEU A 74 7.43 5.89 11.59
N SER A 75 8.51 6.70 11.64
CA SER A 75 9.38 6.81 12.80
C SER A 75 8.65 7.44 14.00
N GLU A 76 7.85 8.48 13.75
CA GLU A 76 6.99 9.10 14.79
C GLU A 76 5.84 8.17 15.22
N LEU A 77 5.32 7.31 14.34
CA LEU A 77 4.30 6.32 14.67
C LEU A 77 4.84 5.34 15.74
N VAL A 78 6.11 4.94 15.62
CA VAL A 78 6.80 4.16 16.67
C VAL A 78 6.90 4.93 17.99
N LEU A 79 7.20 6.23 17.93
CA LEU A 79 7.19 7.10 19.11
C LEU A 79 5.80 7.17 19.74
N PHE A 80 4.73 7.27 18.94
CA PHE A 80 3.33 7.29 19.40
C PHE A 80 2.81 5.94 19.92
N PHE A 81 3.44 4.82 19.55
CA PHE A 81 3.10 3.53 20.16
C PHE A 81 3.46 3.46 21.64
N ILE A 82 4.52 4.15 22.07
CA ILE A 82 4.96 4.16 23.48
C ILE A 82 3.85 4.72 24.40
N PRO A 83 3.32 5.95 24.21
CA PRO A 83 2.24 6.48 25.05
C PRO A 83 0.94 5.70 24.88
N CYS A 84 0.62 5.24 23.66
CA CYS A 84 -0.57 4.42 23.41
C CYS A 84 -0.53 3.12 24.23
N PHE A 85 0.59 2.40 24.19
CA PHE A 85 0.79 1.14 24.90
C PHE A 85 0.76 1.31 26.42
N ILE A 86 1.37 2.37 26.95
CA ILE A 86 1.31 2.69 28.38
C ILE A 86 -0.14 2.98 28.81
N GLY A 87 -0.93 3.64 27.96
CA GLY A 87 -2.36 3.82 28.17
C GLY A 87 -3.12 2.49 28.26
N LEU A 88 -2.80 1.54 27.39
CA LEU A 88 -3.39 0.19 27.42
C LEU A 88 -3.02 -0.57 28.70
N MET A 89 -1.81 -0.40 29.23
CA MET A 89 -1.38 -1.04 30.48
C MET A 89 -2.23 -0.65 31.69
N LYS A 90 -2.91 0.51 31.69
CA LYS A 90 -3.85 0.90 32.76
C LYS A 90 -5.11 0.02 32.83
N TYR A 91 -5.48 -0.59 31.71
CA TYR A 91 -6.62 -1.50 31.62
C TYR A 91 -6.21 -2.97 31.85
N LYS A 92 -5.03 -3.21 32.46
CA LYS A 92 -4.49 -4.56 32.75
C LYS A 92 -5.46 -5.47 33.50
N THR A 93 -6.35 -4.92 34.33
CA THR A 93 -7.32 -5.70 35.10
C THR A 93 -8.32 -6.43 34.20
N LEU A 94 -8.78 -5.79 33.12
CA LEU A 94 -9.62 -6.40 32.07
C LEU A 94 -8.84 -7.40 31.21
N PHE A 95 -7.55 -7.16 30.98
CA PHE A 95 -6.67 -8.11 30.28
C PHE A 95 -6.37 -9.36 31.11
N MET A 96 -6.38 -9.29 32.44
CA MET A 96 -6.18 -10.48 33.28
C MET A 96 -7.38 -11.42 33.25
N THR A 97 -8.60 -10.90 33.10
CA THR A 97 -9.81 -11.71 33.00
C THR A 97 -10.08 -12.18 31.57
N GLU A 98 -9.93 -11.31 30.56
CA GLU A 98 -10.31 -11.59 29.17
C GLU A 98 -9.11 -11.66 28.20
N GLY A 99 -7.87 -11.56 28.68
CA GLY A 99 -6.68 -11.50 27.82
C GLY A 99 -6.50 -12.73 26.94
N TRP A 100 -6.93 -13.89 27.41
CA TRP A 100 -6.93 -15.12 26.62
C TRP A 100 -7.83 -15.00 25.38
N GLN A 101 -9.03 -14.43 25.52
CA GLN A 101 -9.93 -14.20 24.39
C GLN A 101 -9.33 -13.21 23.39
N LEU A 102 -8.62 -12.19 23.88
CA LEU A 102 -7.95 -11.21 23.02
C LEU A 102 -6.82 -11.84 22.20
N ILE A 103 -5.96 -12.66 22.83
CA ILE A 103 -4.92 -13.42 22.11
C ILE A 103 -5.56 -14.30 21.03
N LEU A 104 -6.60 -15.06 21.39
CA LEU A 104 -7.30 -15.92 20.44
C LEU A 104 -7.91 -15.11 19.30
N ALA A 105 -8.58 -14.00 19.58
CA ALA A 105 -9.18 -13.14 18.56
C ALA A 105 -8.15 -12.57 17.59
N VAL A 106 -6.97 -12.12 18.08
CA VAL A 106 -5.89 -11.60 17.24
C VAL A 106 -5.28 -12.70 16.38
N VAL A 107 -5.00 -13.87 16.95
CA VAL A 107 -4.42 -15.00 16.22
C VAL A 107 -5.40 -15.51 15.16
N LEU A 108 -6.66 -15.76 15.54
CA LEU A 108 -7.69 -16.23 14.62
C LEU A 108 -7.99 -15.17 13.54
N GLY A 109 -8.04 -13.89 13.91
CA GLY A 109 -8.21 -12.78 12.97
C GLY A 109 -7.08 -12.72 11.96
N THR A 110 -5.84 -12.87 12.40
CA THR A 110 -4.65 -12.86 11.53
C THR A 110 -4.66 -14.05 10.57
N ILE A 111 -4.96 -15.26 11.07
CA ILE A 111 -5.08 -16.47 10.23
C ILE A 111 -6.21 -16.27 9.21
N CYS A 112 -7.36 -15.77 9.63
CA CYS A 112 -8.50 -15.51 8.76
C CYS A 112 -8.16 -14.51 7.64
N VAL A 113 -7.52 -13.39 7.97
CA VAL A 113 -7.07 -12.39 6.99
C VAL A 113 -6.05 -12.99 6.01
N MET A 114 -5.10 -13.79 6.50
CA MET A 114 -4.10 -14.45 5.65
C MET A 114 -4.76 -15.45 4.69
N VAL A 115 -5.71 -16.27 5.15
CA VAL A 115 -6.48 -17.20 4.32
C VAL A 115 -7.32 -16.46 3.29
N MET A 116 -8.03 -15.40 3.68
CA MET A 116 -8.83 -14.58 2.76
C MET A 116 -7.97 -13.91 1.68
N THR A 117 -6.80 -13.39 2.06
CA THR A 117 -5.84 -12.81 1.12
C THR A 117 -5.30 -13.90 0.19
N ALA A 118 -4.91 -15.06 0.71
CA ALA A 118 -4.43 -16.19 -0.08
C ALA A 118 -5.49 -16.68 -1.07
N TYR A 119 -6.76 -16.76 -0.66
CA TYR A 119 -7.86 -17.16 -1.52
C TYR A 119 -8.14 -16.11 -2.61
N SER A 120 -8.14 -14.83 -2.26
CA SER A 120 -8.29 -13.73 -3.22
C SER A 120 -7.19 -13.75 -4.29
N VAL A 121 -5.94 -13.97 -3.86
CA VAL A 121 -4.79 -14.10 -4.76
C VAL A 121 -4.89 -15.37 -5.59
N HIS A 122 -5.29 -16.51 -5.02
CA HIS A 122 -5.46 -17.78 -5.73
C HIS A 122 -6.56 -17.70 -6.80
N LEU A 123 -7.68 -17.03 -6.52
CA LEU A 123 -8.70 -16.68 -7.50
C LEU A 123 -8.12 -15.78 -8.61
N GLY A 124 -7.38 -14.74 -8.23
CA GLY A 124 -6.69 -13.84 -9.17
C GLY A 124 -5.75 -14.60 -10.12
N PHE A 125 -4.92 -15.51 -9.60
CA PHE A 125 -4.04 -16.37 -10.40
C PHE A 125 -4.83 -17.33 -11.29
N LYS A 126 -5.94 -17.91 -10.81
CA LYS A 126 -6.80 -18.79 -11.63
C LYS A 126 -7.44 -18.01 -12.80
N ILE A 127 -7.81 -16.75 -12.57
CA ILE A 127 -8.33 -15.85 -13.62
C ILE A 127 -7.22 -15.51 -14.62
N GLU A 128 -6.00 -15.20 -14.15
CA GLU A 128 -4.86 -14.89 -15.02
C GLU A 128 -4.43 -16.11 -15.86
N ASN A 129 -4.44 -17.32 -15.29
CA ASN A 129 -4.04 -18.53 -16.01
C ASN A 129 -5.01 -18.86 -17.16
N LYS A 130 -6.27 -18.42 -17.06
CA LYS A 130 -7.24 -18.48 -18.16
C LYS A 130 -6.95 -17.46 -19.26
N PHE A 131 -6.39 -16.29 -18.90
CA PHE A 131 -6.05 -15.21 -19.84
C PHE A 131 -4.71 -15.42 -20.55
N LYS A 132 -3.70 -15.98 -19.88
CA LYS A 132 -2.37 -16.30 -20.48
C LYS A 132 -2.46 -17.31 -21.63
N GLN A 133 -3.44 -18.21 -21.61
CA GLN A 133 -3.66 -19.16 -22.71
C GLN A 133 -4.13 -18.48 -24.01
N TYR A 134 -4.83 -17.34 -23.94
CA TYR A 134 -5.25 -16.60 -25.13
C TYR A 134 -4.09 -15.83 -25.79
N ARG A 135 -3.16 -15.28 -25.00
CA ARG A 135 -2.01 -14.54 -25.55
C ARG A 135 -0.96 -15.46 -26.18
N SER A 136 -0.83 -16.69 -25.68
CA SER A 136 0.10 -17.69 -26.25
C SER A 136 -0.40 -18.31 -27.56
N LYS A 137 -1.72 -18.49 -27.74
CA LYS A 137 -2.28 -19.08 -28.97
C LYS A 137 -2.13 -18.17 -30.21
N SER A 138 -2.07 -16.85 -30.03
CA SER A 138 -1.85 -15.90 -31.13
C SER A 138 -0.39 -15.77 -31.58
N ALA A 139 0.58 -16.14 -30.73
CA ALA A 139 2.01 -16.10 -31.09
C ALA A 139 2.45 -17.36 -31.85
N HIS A 140 1.78 -18.50 -31.65
CA HIS A 140 2.09 -19.75 -32.35
C HIS A 140 1.52 -19.86 -33.77
N HIS A 141 0.57 -19.00 -34.17
CA HIS A 141 0.01 -19.05 -35.52
C HIS A 141 0.87 -18.35 -36.59
N HIS A 142 1.89 -17.58 -36.20
CA HIS A 142 2.76 -16.85 -37.14
C HIS A 142 4.10 -17.55 -37.45
N THR A 143 4.47 -18.59 -36.69
CA THR A 143 5.74 -19.33 -36.91
C THR A 143 5.58 -20.54 -37.85
N ASN A 144 4.36 -21.00 -38.11
CA ASN A 144 4.14 -22.19 -38.94
C ASN A 144 4.04 -21.87 -40.45
N SER A 145 3.76 -20.62 -40.85
CA SER A 145 3.80 -20.22 -42.27
C SER A 145 5.23 -20.06 -42.78
N THR A 146 6.18 -19.62 -41.96
CA THR A 146 7.59 -19.44 -42.36
C THR A 146 8.34 -20.76 -42.56
N LYS A 147 7.91 -21.85 -41.90
CA LYS A 147 8.51 -23.17 -42.13
C LYS A 147 8.13 -23.78 -43.48
N HIS A 148 6.99 -23.40 -44.05
CA HIS A 148 6.54 -23.92 -45.34
C HIS A 148 7.26 -23.29 -46.54
N PHE A 149 7.87 -22.11 -46.37
CA PHE A 149 8.68 -21.47 -47.42
C PHE A 149 10.12 -22.00 -47.47
N ILE A 150 10.67 -22.48 -46.36
CA ILE A 150 12.07 -22.96 -46.31
C ILE A 150 12.18 -24.45 -46.67
N ASN A 151 11.09 -25.22 -46.56
CA ASN A 151 11.08 -26.66 -46.88
C ASN A 151 10.63 -26.98 -48.32
N GLY A 152 10.44 -25.96 -49.16
CA GLY A 152 10.12 -26.12 -50.60
C GLY A 152 11.29 -25.90 -51.55
N GLU A 153 12.49 -25.60 -51.03
CA GLU A 153 13.74 -25.38 -51.80
C GLU A 153 14.77 -26.51 -51.61
N LYS A 154 14.33 -27.74 -51.34
CA LYS A 154 15.19 -28.93 -51.36
C LYS A 154 14.48 -30.05 -52.10
#